data_AF-A0AAD7JNB7-F1
#
_entry.id   AF-A0AAD7JNB7-F1
#
_cell.length_a   1.000
_cell.length_b   1.000
_cell.length_c   1.000
_cell.angle_alpha   90.00
_cell.angle_beta   90.00
_cell.angle_gamma   90.00
#
_symmetry.space_group_name_H-M   'P 1'
#
loop_
_entity.id
_entity.type
_entity.pdbx_description
1 polymer ?
#
loop_
_entity_poly.entity_id
_entity_poly.type
_entity_poly.pdbx_seq_one_letter_code
_entity_poly.pdbx_strand_id
1 'polypeptide(L)'
;MRIPILVCALAYAAYSFANGPTWQRDVAASSLPPQSVLVDPSSFAVMGANGSFRPSAFDSGFNPTGTEPPFFQIFDQAFLKVLGKAPSLTEIASNDTFAFAHEAPIYVAALDSVFFASNDGGALGNSDIDHNNKVGRIDLKDLPAHLNGTAVNIPVAELDLPQSIQMTNGGTGPYRGNLLLITSGRGPLPPSIALVNPNPPHNATVLLDNFFGRQFNSLNDIKIHPTSGNMFFTDTVYGWLNHFRPEPLMPNQVYRLNPETGAVRVVATDFDRNNGIAFTGDGKTAYVTDTGAQGGFLGINQTQPATIYAYDVDPTTEMFANRRIFAYTDAGKSSTGIPDGIQVDTAGNVYSGCGDGVHVWNSAGDLIGKIFLGTTSANMAFAGPGRLVIMAETKIFLAEIATSPSLFSS
;
A
#
# COMPACT_ATOMS: atom_id res chain seq x y z
N MET A 1 13.85 57.02 -21.37
CA MET A 1 14.57 55.80 -21.78
C MET A 1 14.12 54.67 -20.86
N ARG A 2 13.09 53.90 -21.24
CA ARG A 2 12.58 52.74 -20.48
C ARG A 2 12.43 51.59 -21.48
N ILE A 3 13.24 50.56 -21.30
CA ILE A 3 13.26 49.32 -22.11
C ILE A 3 12.28 48.32 -21.43
N PRO A 4 11.48 47.53 -22.17
CA PRO A 4 10.39 46.76 -21.61
C PRO A 4 10.87 45.41 -21.03
N ILE A 5 10.63 45.20 -19.74
CA ILE A 5 10.90 43.92 -19.04
C ILE A 5 9.77 42.89 -19.28
N LEU A 6 8.63 43.31 -19.84
CA LEU A 6 7.41 42.50 -19.91
C LEU A 6 7.40 41.45 -21.03
N VAL A 7 8.25 41.58 -22.07
CA VAL A 7 8.22 40.67 -23.23
C VAL A 7 9.08 39.41 -23.00
N CYS A 8 10.13 39.48 -22.17
CA CYS A 8 10.98 38.32 -21.88
C CYS A 8 10.33 37.30 -20.93
N ALA A 9 9.50 37.73 -19.98
CA ALA A 9 8.86 36.83 -19.02
C ALA A 9 7.78 35.95 -19.66
N LEU A 10 6.99 36.51 -20.59
CA LEU A 10 5.98 35.78 -21.35
C LEU A 10 6.62 34.80 -22.36
N ALA A 11 7.73 35.18 -22.99
CA ALA A 11 8.46 34.30 -23.91
C ALA A 11 9.18 33.16 -23.17
N TYR A 12 9.73 33.38 -21.98
CA TYR A 12 10.39 32.34 -21.19
C TYR A 12 9.38 31.33 -20.63
N ALA A 13 8.23 31.79 -20.14
CA ALA A 13 7.15 30.92 -19.72
C ALA A 13 6.60 30.09 -20.90
N ALA A 14 6.30 30.70 -22.04
CA ALA A 14 5.86 29.97 -23.23
C ALA A 14 6.92 28.98 -23.74
N TYR A 15 8.21 29.32 -23.65
CA TYR A 15 9.30 28.44 -24.04
C TYR A 15 9.54 27.28 -23.06
N SER A 16 9.25 27.42 -21.77
CA SER A 16 9.30 26.31 -20.80
C SER A 16 8.04 25.45 -20.79
N PHE A 17 6.88 26.00 -21.17
CA PHE A 17 5.61 25.25 -21.28
C PHE A 17 5.49 24.46 -22.58
N ALA A 18 6.05 24.94 -23.69
CA ALA A 18 6.06 24.21 -24.97
C ALA A 18 7.06 23.04 -25.00
N ASN A 19 7.83 22.89 -23.93
CA ASN A 19 9.05 22.13 -23.90
C ASN A 19 9.16 21.49 -22.51
N GLY A 20 8.50 20.34 -22.31
CA GLY A 20 8.49 19.60 -21.04
C GLY A 20 9.86 19.51 -20.35
N PRO A 21 9.90 19.22 -19.04
CA PRO A 21 11.08 19.39 -18.18
C PRO A 21 12.35 18.85 -18.84
N THR A 22 13.44 19.61 -18.76
CA THR A 22 14.66 19.40 -19.58
C THR A 22 15.18 17.97 -19.57
N TRP A 23 15.04 17.24 -18.47
CA TRP A 23 15.47 15.84 -18.36
C TRP A 23 14.72 14.90 -19.32
N GLN A 24 13.46 15.17 -19.65
CA GLN A 24 12.68 14.34 -20.58
C GLN A 24 13.18 14.45 -22.02
N ARG A 25 13.88 15.54 -22.35
CA ARG A 25 14.55 15.73 -23.65
C ARG A 25 15.90 15.02 -23.70
N ASP A 26 16.52 14.85 -22.53
CA ASP A 26 17.84 14.22 -22.38
C ASP A 26 17.75 12.69 -22.28
N VAL A 27 16.59 12.15 -21.89
CA VAL A 27 16.32 10.71 -21.91
C VAL A 27 15.66 10.34 -23.24
N ALA A 28 16.47 9.94 -24.23
CA ALA A 28 15.92 9.34 -25.45
C ALA A 28 15.06 8.11 -25.09
N ALA A 29 13.90 7.93 -25.73
CA ALA A 29 13.02 6.78 -25.46
C ALA A 29 13.74 5.41 -25.56
N SER A 30 14.81 5.34 -26.36
CA SER A 30 15.69 4.16 -26.50
C SER A 30 16.61 3.89 -25.29
N SER A 31 16.55 4.72 -24.23
CA SER A 31 17.36 4.63 -23.01
C SER A 31 16.55 4.34 -21.74
N LEU A 32 15.22 4.21 -21.87
CA LEU A 32 14.38 3.86 -20.73
C LEU A 32 14.68 2.42 -20.27
N PRO A 33 14.59 2.14 -18.97
CA PRO A 33 14.68 0.77 -18.48
C PRO A 33 13.60 -0.12 -19.12
N PRO A 34 13.80 -1.45 -19.18
CA PRO A 34 12.78 -2.38 -19.64
C PRO A 34 11.41 -2.17 -18.99
N GLN A 35 10.34 -2.52 -19.72
CA GLN A 35 8.95 -2.40 -19.27
C GLN A 35 8.57 -0.97 -18.82
N SER A 36 9.28 0.07 -19.25
CA SER A 36 9.04 1.43 -18.76
C SER A 36 8.51 2.37 -19.84
N VAL A 37 7.63 3.29 -19.43
CA VAL A 37 7.14 4.38 -20.27
C VAL A 37 7.25 5.71 -19.54
N LEU A 38 7.49 6.77 -20.30
CA LEU A 38 7.56 8.13 -19.79
C LEU A 38 6.19 8.81 -19.90
N VAL A 39 5.76 9.46 -18.84
CA VAL A 39 4.59 10.34 -18.82
C VAL A 39 5.05 11.74 -18.50
N ASP A 40 4.77 12.69 -19.39
CA ASP A 40 5.06 14.11 -19.19
C ASP A 40 3.88 14.78 -18.46
N PRO A 41 4.02 15.17 -17.18
CA PRO A 41 2.94 15.85 -16.46
C PRO A 41 2.48 17.13 -17.15
N SER A 42 3.37 17.83 -17.86
CA SER A 42 3.03 19.07 -18.57
C SER A 42 2.07 18.84 -19.73
N SER A 43 2.08 17.65 -20.34
CA SER A 43 1.17 17.28 -21.42
C SER A 43 -0.30 17.14 -20.99
N PHE A 44 -0.56 17.05 -19.68
CA PHE A 44 -1.92 17.00 -19.11
C PHE A 44 -2.22 18.16 -18.15
N ALA A 45 -1.27 19.09 -17.97
CA ALA A 45 -1.48 20.27 -17.13
C ALA A 45 -2.52 21.25 -17.73
N VAL A 46 -2.68 21.24 -19.06
CA VAL A 46 -3.64 22.10 -19.78
C VAL A 46 -4.43 21.27 -20.77
N MET A 47 -5.69 20.97 -20.42
CA MET A 47 -6.60 20.19 -21.28
C MET A 47 -7.11 20.99 -22.50
N GLY A 48 -7.12 22.33 -22.41
CA GLY A 48 -7.60 23.21 -23.48
C GLY A 48 -9.12 23.19 -23.68
N ALA A 49 -9.61 24.03 -24.60
CA ALA A 49 -11.05 24.22 -24.83
C ALA A 49 -11.80 22.96 -25.30
N ASN A 50 -11.06 22.00 -25.88
CA ASN A 50 -11.61 20.73 -26.39
C ASN A 50 -11.14 19.51 -25.59
N GLY A 51 -10.55 19.72 -24.40
CA GLY A 51 -10.08 18.63 -23.57
C GLY A 51 -11.21 17.88 -22.87
N SER A 52 -11.03 16.58 -22.68
CA SER A 52 -12.00 15.72 -21.99
C SER A 52 -11.51 15.38 -20.59
N PHE A 53 -12.33 15.65 -19.57
CA PHE A 53 -12.07 15.22 -18.21
C PHE A 53 -12.42 13.74 -18.04
N ARG A 54 -11.68 13.03 -17.18
CA ARG A 54 -12.10 11.69 -16.75
C ARG A 54 -13.43 11.83 -15.98
N PRO A 55 -14.43 10.97 -16.26
CA PRO A 55 -15.73 11.07 -15.60
C PRO A 55 -15.65 10.77 -14.09
N SER A 56 -14.71 9.90 -13.71
CA SER A 56 -14.45 9.49 -12.33
C SER A 56 -12.99 9.04 -12.22
N ALA A 57 -12.35 9.36 -11.10
CA ALA A 57 -10.99 8.88 -10.80
C ALA A 57 -10.96 7.38 -10.42
N PHE A 58 -12.13 6.75 -10.21
CA PHE A 58 -12.30 5.38 -9.72
C PHE A 58 -12.70 4.39 -10.82
N ASP A 59 -13.06 4.89 -12.00
CA ASP A 59 -13.56 4.07 -13.11
C ASP A 59 -12.42 3.56 -14.00
N SER A 60 -11.31 4.29 -14.09
CA SER A 60 -10.19 3.98 -14.97
C SER A 60 -8.84 4.46 -14.43
N GLY A 61 -7.86 3.56 -14.48
CA GLY A 61 -6.47 3.87 -14.15
C GLY A 61 -5.91 4.95 -15.08
N PHE A 62 -4.89 5.67 -14.61
CA PHE A 62 -4.30 6.75 -15.39
C PHE A 62 -3.20 6.22 -16.33
N ASN A 63 -3.60 5.80 -17.53
CA ASN A 63 -2.70 5.26 -18.55
C ASN A 63 -2.76 6.09 -19.86
N PRO A 64 -2.21 7.31 -19.88
CA PRO A 64 -2.24 8.17 -21.05
C PRO A 64 -1.44 7.65 -22.26
N THR A 65 -0.50 6.72 -22.05
CA THR A 65 0.31 6.15 -23.13
C THR A 65 -0.39 4.97 -23.83
N GLY A 66 -1.50 4.48 -23.28
CA GLY A 66 -2.20 3.31 -23.79
C GLY A 66 -1.35 2.04 -23.77
N THR A 67 -0.33 1.99 -22.92
CA THR A 67 0.61 0.86 -22.84
C THR A 67 -0.08 -0.33 -22.17
N GLU A 68 0.13 -1.54 -22.70
CA GLU A 68 -0.47 -2.73 -22.12
C GLU A 68 0.18 -3.07 -20.75
N PRO A 69 -0.60 -3.22 -19.66
CA PRO A 69 -0.08 -3.63 -18.37
C PRO A 69 0.46 -5.06 -18.36
N PRO A 70 1.43 -5.39 -17.49
CA PRO A 70 2.01 -4.52 -16.46
C PRO A 70 3.28 -3.78 -16.93
N PHE A 71 3.49 -2.55 -16.45
CA PHE A 71 4.65 -1.72 -16.81
C PHE A 71 5.00 -0.69 -15.72
N PHE A 72 6.18 -0.08 -15.82
CA PHE A 72 6.61 1.05 -14.99
C PHE A 72 6.27 2.38 -15.67
N GLN A 73 5.48 3.20 -14.99
CA GLN A 73 5.10 4.52 -15.47
C GLN A 73 5.96 5.58 -14.78
N ILE A 74 6.78 6.30 -15.54
CA ILE A 74 7.75 7.27 -15.02
C ILE A 74 7.19 8.68 -15.17
N PHE A 75 7.00 9.39 -14.06
CA PHE A 75 6.58 10.80 -14.03
C PHE A 75 7.77 11.74 -13.77
N ASP A 76 8.77 11.27 -13.01
CA ASP A 76 9.97 12.02 -12.66
C ASP A 76 11.23 11.14 -12.76
N GLN A 77 12.38 11.75 -13.11
CA GLN A 77 13.68 11.07 -13.19
C GLN A 77 14.11 10.40 -11.87
N ALA A 78 13.61 10.86 -10.71
CA ALA A 78 13.87 10.23 -9.42
C ALA A 78 13.41 8.78 -9.40
N PHE A 79 12.36 8.41 -10.15
CA PHE A 79 11.90 7.04 -10.24
C PHE A 79 12.87 6.12 -11.00
N LEU A 80 13.70 6.66 -11.91
CA LEU A 80 14.78 5.89 -12.54
C LEU A 80 15.79 5.36 -11.51
N LYS A 81 15.99 6.08 -10.40
CA LYS A 81 16.83 5.60 -9.29
C LYS A 81 16.16 4.47 -8.53
N VAL A 82 14.82 4.52 -8.38
CA VAL A 82 14.04 3.45 -7.76
C VAL A 82 14.14 2.17 -8.59
N LEU A 83 13.95 2.29 -9.92
CA LEU A 83 13.97 1.18 -10.86
C LEU A 83 15.36 0.57 -11.07
N GLY A 84 16.39 1.40 -11.15
CA GLY A 84 17.73 0.95 -11.56
C GLY A 84 17.82 0.69 -13.06
N LYS A 85 18.83 -0.09 -13.47
CA LYS A 85 19.18 -0.27 -14.90
C LYS A 85 18.37 -1.35 -15.61
N ALA A 86 17.97 -2.38 -14.89
CA ALA A 86 17.30 -3.56 -15.45
C ALA A 86 16.18 -4.01 -14.51
N PRO A 87 15.18 -3.16 -14.25
CA PRO A 87 14.01 -3.57 -13.51
C PRO A 87 13.24 -4.66 -14.26
N SER A 88 12.49 -5.46 -13.52
CA SER A 88 11.54 -6.43 -14.07
C SER A 88 10.23 -6.35 -13.30
N LEU A 89 9.12 -6.63 -13.97
CA LEU A 89 7.80 -6.74 -13.34
C LEU A 89 7.12 -8.01 -13.86
N THR A 90 6.95 -8.98 -12.98
CA THR A 90 6.56 -10.35 -13.34
C THR A 90 5.38 -10.81 -12.51
N GLU A 91 4.33 -11.33 -13.14
CA GLU A 91 3.29 -12.11 -12.45
C GLU A 91 3.92 -13.42 -11.98
N ILE A 92 3.83 -13.72 -10.68
CA ILE A 92 4.49 -14.89 -10.07
C ILE A 92 3.52 -15.93 -9.51
N ALA A 93 2.28 -15.56 -9.23
CA ALA A 93 1.22 -16.48 -8.83
C ALA A 93 -0.13 -15.95 -9.27
N SER A 94 -1.07 -16.82 -9.66
CA SER A 94 -2.42 -16.41 -10.05
C SER A 94 -3.50 -17.46 -9.81
N ASN A 95 -4.72 -16.98 -9.54
CA ASN A 95 -5.95 -17.75 -9.39
C ASN A 95 -7.16 -16.84 -9.69
N ASP A 96 -7.74 -16.98 -10.87
CA ASP A 96 -8.81 -16.10 -11.34
C ASP A 96 -10.15 -16.26 -10.61
N THR A 97 -10.30 -17.30 -9.78
CA THR A 97 -11.55 -17.64 -9.09
C THR A 97 -11.57 -17.23 -7.62
N PHE A 98 -10.44 -16.77 -7.09
CA PHE A 98 -10.29 -16.48 -5.68
C PHE A 98 -9.28 -15.34 -5.49
N ALA A 99 -9.69 -14.27 -4.80
CA ALA A 99 -8.83 -13.15 -4.43
C ALA A 99 -7.89 -13.53 -3.29
N PHE A 100 -6.98 -14.46 -3.56
CA PHE A 100 -6.11 -15.09 -2.57
C PHE A 100 -5.01 -14.17 -2.03
N ALA A 101 -4.68 -13.09 -2.75
CA ALA A 101 -3.58 -12.19 -2.45
C ALA A 101 -4.08 -10.75 -2.35
N HIS A 102 -4.56 -10.37 -1.17
CA HIS A 102 -5.10 -9.04 -0.91
C HIS A 102 -4.20 -8.26 0.06
N GLU A 103 -3.95 -8.81 1.25
CA GLU A 103 -3.48 -8.04 2.40
C GLU A 103 -2.40 -8.77 3.22
N ALA A 104 -1.87 -8.13 4.28
CA ALA A 104 -0.83 -8.68 5.17
C ALA A 104 0.44 -9.27 4.52
N PRO A 105 1.04 -8.70 3.47
CA PRO A 105 2.28 -9.24 2.93
C PRO A 105 3.41 -9.11 3.98
N ILE A 106 3.93 -10.25 4.46
CA ILE A 106 5.04 -10.34 5.42
C ILE A 106 6.13 -11.22 4.83
N TYR A 107 7.32 -10.66 4.64
CA TYR A 107 8.48 -11.42 4.20
C TYR A 107 9.25 -12.03 5.38
N VAL A 108 9.48 -13.35 5.34
CA VAL A 108 10.28 -14.08 6.33
C VAL A 108 11.58 -14.52 5.69
N ALA A 109 12.65 -13.74 5.92
CA ALA A 109 13.95 -13.95 5.29
C ALA A 109 14.55 -15.36 5.49
N ALA A 110 14.38 -15.94 6.68
CA ALA A 110 14.89 -17.28 6.99
C ALA A 110 14.25 -18.40 6.14
N LEU A 111 13.05 -18.17 5.59
CA LEU A 111 12.33 -19.12 4.76
C LEU A 111 12.41 -18.76 3.26
N ASP A 112 12.84 -17.53 2.96
CA ASP A 112 12.65 -16.84 1.68
C ASP A 112 11.20 -16.92 1.17
N SER A 113 10.26 -16.65 2.07
CA SER A 113 8.81 -16.76 1.83
C SER A 113 8.09 -15.46 2.12
N VAL A 114 7.01 -15.20 1.40
CA VAL A 114 6.05 -14.13 1.71
C VAL A 114 4.74 -14.77 2.15
N PHE A 115 4.27 -14.38 3.33
CA PHE A 115 2.96 -14.71 3.86
C PHE A 115 1.99 -13.57 3.57
N PHE A 116 0.71 -13.85 3.41
CA PHE A 116 -0.32 -12.87 3.07
C PHE A 116 -1.71 -13.40 3.38
N ALA A 117 -2.70 -12.52 3.38
CA ALA A 117 -4.11 -12.85 3.56
C ALA A 117 -4.90 -12.63 2.25
N SER A 118 -5.90 -13.49 2.06
CA SER A 118 -6.91 -13.29 1.03
C SER A 118 -7.87 -12.18 1.42
N ASN A 119 -8.61 -11.67 0.44
CA ASN A 119 -9.62 -10.63 0.65
C ASN A 119 -10.67 -11.08 1.71
N ASP A 120 -11.01 -10.20 2.66
CA ASP A 120 -12.05 -10.41 3.67
C ASP A 120 -13.39 -9.85 3.18
N GLY A 121 -14.12 -10.66 2.43
CA GLY A 121 -15.40 -10.32 1.81
C GLY A 121 -15.34 -10.16 0.29
N GLY A 122 -16.38 -9.55 -0.26
CA GLY A 122 -16.51 -9.32 -1.69
C GLY A 122 -16.78 -10.60 -2.52
N ALA A 123 -17.00 -10.41 -3.81
CA ALA A 123 -17.44 -11.50 -4.70
C ALA A 123 -16.40 -12.61 -4.90
N LEU A 124 -15.10 -12.30 -4.73
CA LEU A 124 -13.99 -13.23 -4.92
C LEU A 124 -13.24 -13.58 -3.62
N GLY A 125 -13.57 -12.98 -2.47
CA GLY A 125 -12.87 -13.26 -1.21
C GLY A 125 -13.26 -14.56 -0.53
N ASN A 126 -14.35 -15.22 -0.98
CA ASN A 126 -14.86 -16.48 -0.44
C ASN A 126 -14.96 -16.50 1.11
N SER A 127 -15.24 -15.35 1.69
CA SER A 127 -15.32 -15.11 3.12
C SER A 127 -16.47 -14.15 3.40
N ASP A 128 -17.12 -14.33 4.54
CA ASP A 128 -18.31 -13.59 4.94
C ASP A 128 -18.51 -13.74 6.46
N ILE A 129 -19.70 -13.44 6.98
CA ILE A 129 -19.97 -13.58 8.41
C ILE A 129 -19.84 -15.04 8.93
N ASP A 130 -20.00 -16.04 8.06
CA ASP A 130 -20.01 -17.47 8.37
C ASP A 130 -18.73 -18.19 7.89
N HIS A 131 -17.95 -17.59 6.98
CA HIS A 131 -16.72 -18.15 6.40
C HIS A 131 -15.49 -17.24 6.64
N ASN A 132 -14.40 -17.82 7.16
CA ASN A 132 -13.17 -17.07 7.43
C ASN A 132 -12.38 -16.85 6.13
N ASN A 133 -11.60 -15.77 6.06
CA ASN A 133 -10.62 -15.63 5.00
C ASN A 133 -9.44 -16.58 5.19
N LYS A 134 -8.57 -16.67 4.18
CA LYS A 134 -7.43 -17.59 4.15
C LYS A 134 -6.12 -16.85 4.30
N VAL A 135 -5.16 -17.47 4.97
CA VAL A 135 -3.78 -16.99 5.02
C VAL A 135 -2.93 -17.95 4.20
N GLY A 136 -2.18 -17.40 3.27
CA GLY A 136 -1.33 -18.14 2.35
C GLY A 136 0.14 -17.76 2.49
N ARG A 137 0.99 -18.56 1.86
CA ARG A 137 2.40 -18.24 1.62
C ARG A 137 2.83 -18.64 0.22
N ILE A 138 3.79 -17.89 -0.32
CA ILE A 138 4.58 -18.27 -1.49
C ILE A 138 6.06 -18.37 -1.10
N ASP A 139 6.77 -19.30 -1.73
CA ASP A 139 8.20 -19.53 -1.53
C ASP A 139 8.98 -18.89 -2.70
N LEU A 140 9.65 -17.76 -2.46
CA LEU A 140 10.35 -17.03 -3.52
C LEU A 140 11.55 -17.80 -4.09
N LYS A 141 12.12 -18.71 -3.31
CA LYS A 141 13.17 -19.65 -3.75
C LYS A 141 12.70 -20.61 -4.86
N ASP A 142 11.39 -20.76 -5.06
CA ASP A 142 10.82 -21.61 -6.11
C ASP A 142 10.74 -20.87 -7.46
N LEU A 143 11.06 -19.57 -7.50
CA LEU A 143 11.13 -18.79 -8.73
C LEU A 143 12.36 -19.16 -9.57
N PRO A 144 12.28 -19.02 -10.90
CA PRO A 144 13.45 -19.08 -11.76
C PRO A 144 14.51 -18.05 -11.32
N ALA A 145 15.79 -18.41 -11.47
CA ALA A 145 16.91 -17.54 -11.11
C ALA A 145 16.92 -16.18 -11.85
N HIS A 146 16.25 -16.11 -13.00
CA HIS A 146 16.12 -14.89 -13.80
C HIS A 146 14.67 -14.72 -14.25
N LEU A 147 14.06 -13.63 -13.83
CA LEU A 147 12.77 -13.20 -14.33
C LEU A 147 12.99 -12.18 -15.46
N ASN A 148 12.13 -12.21 -16.47
CA ASN A 148 12.21 -11.35 -17.65
C ASN A 148 10.86 -10.66 -17.95
N GLY A 149 9.96 -10.61 -16.97
CA GLY A 149 8.60 -10.11 -17.13
C GLY A 149 7.60 -11.14 -17.68
N THR A 150 8.04 -12.36 -18.02
CA THR A 150 7.14 -13.44 -18.43
C THR A 150 6.51 -14.10 -17.20
N ALA A 151 5.19 -14.23 -17.20
CA ALA A 151 4.45 -14.80 -16.09
C ALA A 151 4.92 -16.20 -15.71
N VAL A 152 5.02 -16.43 -14.41
CA VAL A 152 5.22 -17.74 -13.78
C VAL A 152 4.11 -17.95 -12.75
N ASN A 153 3.88 -19.20 -12.36
CA ASN A 153 2.86 -19.51 -11.36
C ASN A 153 3.42 -20.51 -10.34
N ILE A 154 4.02 -19.97 -9.27
CA ILE A 154 4.50 -20.77 -8.15
C ILE A 154 3.32 -21.15 -7.23
N PRO A 155 3.39 -22.31 -6.56
CA PRO A 155 2.29 -22.76 -5.71
C PRO A 155 2.09 -21.84 -4.50
N VAL A 156 0.82 -21.65 -4.13
CA VAL A 156 0.41 -21.00 -2.88
C VAL A 156 0.09 -22.08 -1.85
N ALA A 157 0.77 -22.05 -0.71
CA ALA A 157 0.47 -22.93 0.42
C ALA A 157 -0.41 -22.21 1.44
N GLU A 158 -1.55 -22.81 1.78
CA GLU A 158 -2.47 -22.30 2.81
C GLU A 158 -1.96 -22.66 4.22
N LEU A 159 -2.15 -21.75 5.18
CA LEU A 159 -1.84 -21.96 6.58
C LEU A 159 -3.10 -22.44 7.31
N ASP A 160 -2.96 -23.49 8.12
CA ASP A 160 -3.99 -23.91 9.06
C ASP A 160 -3.88 -23.08 10.35
N LEU A 161 -4.78 -22.10 10.50
CA LEU A 161 -4.78 -21.18 11.64
C LEU A 161 -5.90 -21.50 12.63
N PRO A 162 -5.66 -21.33 13.95
CA PRO A 162 -6.68 -21.60 14.94
C PRO A 162 -7.87 -20.63 14.83
N GLN A 163 -9.04 -21.05 15.32
CA GLN A 163 -10.29 -20.27 15.31
C GLN A 163 -10.21 -18.93 16.07
N SER A 164 -9.14 -18.68 16.83
CA SER A 164 -8.88 -17.37 17.43
C SER A 164 -8.46 -16.32 16.41
N ILE A 165 -8.01 -16.71 15.22
CA ILE A 165 -7.55 -15.80 14.16
C ILE A 165 -8.65 -15.67 13.11
N GLN A 166 -9.32 -14.52 13.09
CA GLN A 166 -10.58 -14.34 12.34
C GLN A 166 -10.52 -13.09 11.46
N MET A 167 -10.61 -13.30 10.15
CA MET A 167 -10.46 -12.28 9.10
C MET A 167 -9.11 -11.59 9.23
N THR A 168 -8.02 -12.30 8.93
CA THR A 168 -6.67 -11.69 8.93
C THR A 168 -6.67 -10.61 7.87
N ASN A 169 -6.39 -9.37 8.27
CA ASN A 169 -6.36 -8.26 7.33
C ASN A 169 -4.90 -7.87 7.11
N GLY A 170 -4.36 -6.91 7.85
CA GLY A 170 -2.97 -6.51 7.78
C GLY A 170 -2.02 -7.36 8.63
N GLY A 171 -0.74 -7.00 8.56
CA GLY A 171 0.30 -7.73 9.25
C GLY A 171 1.70 -7.17 9.03
N THR A 172 2.60 -7.49 9.95
CA THR A 172 4.00 -7.08 9.86
C THR A 172 4.93 -8.07 10.56
N GLY A 173 6.22 -7.79 10.54
CA GLY A 173 7.26 -8.59 11.19
C GLY A 173 8.27 -9.18 10.20
N PRO A 174 8.96 -10.27 10.59
CA PRO A 174 8.76 -11.02 11.83
C PRO A 174 9.00 -10.21 13.12
N TYR A 175 8.16 -10.42 14.13
CA TYR A 175 8.39 -9.94 15.50
C TYR A 175 8.75 -11.12 16.38
N ARG A 176 9.97 -11.13 16.92
CA ARG A 176 10.49 -12.25 17.73
C ARG A 176 10.32 -13.62 17.04
N GLY A 177 10.59 -13.65 15.73
CA GLY A 177 10.47 -14.85 14.90
C GLY A 177 9.05 -15.27 14.52
N ASN A 178 8.02 -14.51 14.89
CA ASN A 178 6.63 -14.78 14.55
C ASN A 178 6.09 -13.76 13.54
N LEU A 179 5.10 -14.16 12.75
CA LEU A 179 4.25 -13.22 12.03
C LEU A 179 3.45 -12.42 13.07
N LEU A 180 3.36 -11.10 12.92
CA LEU A 180 2.44 -10.27 13.69
C LEU A 180 1.23 -9.97 12.81
N LEU A 181 0.15 -10.71 13.02
CA LEU A 181 -1.09 -10.55 12.26
C LEU A 181 -2.07 -9.67 13.04
N ILE A 182 -2.83 -8.87 12.30
CA ILE A 182 -3.98 -8.14 12.84
C ILE A 182 -5.24 -8.57 12.09
N THR A 183 -6.36 -8.66 12.81
CA THR A 183 -7.57 -9.29 12.27
C THR A 183 -8.78 -8.38 12.39
N SER A 184 -9.62 -8.34 11.36
CA SER A 184 -10.87 -7.56 11.31
C SER A 184 -11.96 -8.11 12.24
N GLY A 185 -11.83 -9.35 12.70
CA GLY A 185 -12.85 -10.08 13.47
C GLY A 185 -13.98 -10.59 12.57
N ARG A 186 -14.91 -11.37 13.11
CA ARG A 186 -16.00 -11.97 12.33
C ARG A 186 -17.24 -12.25 13.17
N GLY A 187 -18.36 -11.63 12.85
CA GLY A 187 -19.59 -11.69 13.63
C GLY A 187 -19.33 -11.34 15.10
N PRO A 188 -19.65 -12.22 16.06
CA PRO A 188 -19.37 -12.00 17.48
C PRO A 188 -17.90 -12.20 17.87
N LEU A 189 -17.08 -12.81 17.01
CA LEU A 189 -15.66 -13.07 17.28
C LEU A 189 -14.86 -11.77 17.14
N PRO A 190 -14.05 -11.40 18.14
CA PRO A 190 -13.42 -10.09 18.19
C PRO A 190 -12.29 -9.95 17.15
N PRO A 191 -12.04 -8.70 16.69
CA PRO A 191 -10.77 -8.33 16.06
C PRO A 191 -9.60 -8.59 17.03
N SER A 192 -8.42 -8.93 16.53
CA SER A 192 -7.27 -9.21 17.40
C SER A 192 -5.93 -8.86 16.78
N ILE A 193 -4.93 -8.62 17.63
CA ILE A 193 -3.51 -8.63 17.28
C ILE A 193 -2.93 -9.94 17.80
N ALA A 194 -2.25 -10.71 16.96
CA ALA A 194 -1.73 -12.02 17.33
C ALA A 194 -0.33 -12.29 16.77
N LEU A 195 0.46 -13.02 17.54
CA LEU A 195 1.68 -13.67 17.06
C LEU A 195 1.33 -15.03 16.48
N VAL A 196 1.81 -15.33 15.28
CA VAL A 196 1.63 -16.63 14.62
C VAL A 196 2.99 -17.18 14.20
N ASN A 197 3.27 -18.44 14.56
CA ASN A 197 4.50 -19.09 14.12
C ASN A 197 4.47 -19.30 12.60
N PRO A 198 5.48 -18.82 11.83
CA PRO A 198 5.51 -19.03 10.38
C PRO A 198 5.67 -20.50 9.98
N ASN A 199 6.11 -21.37 10.90
CA ASN A 199 6.24 -22.80 10.68
C ASN A 199 5.05 -23.59 11.26
N PRO A 200 4.67 -24.71 10.64
CA PRO A 200 3.69 -25.63 11.21
C PRO A 200 4.06 -26.04 12.65
N PRO A 201 3.08 -26.17 13.56
CA PRO A 201 1.64 -26.15 13.33
C PRO A 201 0.99 -24.75 13.42
N HIS A 202 1.74 -23.67 13.17
CA HIS A 202 1.21 -22.29 13.16
C HIS A 202 0.52 -21.85 14.46
N ASN A 203 1.09 -22.26 15.59
CA ASN A 203 0.61 -21.84 16.91
C ASN A 203 0.45 -20.32 16.99
N ALA A 204 -0.70 -19.88 17.51
CA ALA A 204 -1.03 -18.47 17.63
C ALA A 204 -1.15 -18.02 19.09
N THR A 205 -0.83 -16.76 19.38
CA THR A 205 -1.02 -16.12 20.68
C THR A 205 -1.62 -14.74 20.49
N VAL A 206 -2.83 -14.54 21.02
CA VAL A 206 -3.51 -13.23 21.00
C VAL A 206 -2.83 -12.30 22.02
N LEU A 207 -2.47 -11.10 21.56
CA LEU A 207 -1.87 -10.03 22.38
C LEU A 207 -2.89 -8.99 22.84
N LEU A 208 -3.88 -8.69 22.00
CA LEU A 208 -4.90 -7.67 22.26
C LEU A 208 -6.15 -7.96 21.41
N ASP A 209 -7.35 -7.85 21.99
CA ASP A 209 -8.63 -8.04 21.28
C ASP A 209 -9.71 -7.00 21.67
N ASN A 210 -9.38 -6.06 22.56
CA ASN A 210 -10.31 -5.04 23.06
C ASN A 210 -9.57 -3.77 23.53
N PHE A 211 -10.32 -2.69 23.71
CA PHE A 211 -9.87 -1.46 24.36
C PHE A 211 -10.58 -1.27 25.70
N PHE A 212 -9.98 -1.77 26.78
CA PHE A 212 -10.54 -1.72 28.15
C PHE A 212 -11.97 -2.28 28.24
N GLY A 213 -12.22 -3.40 27.56
CA GLY A 213 -13.52 -4.06 27.46
C GLY A 213 -14.42 -3.52 26.35
N ARG A 214 -14.03 -2.44 25.66
CA ARG A 214 -14.72 -1.96 24.45
C ARG A 214 -14.25 -2.75 23.25
N GLN A 215 -15.18 -3.17 22.41
CA GLN A 215 -14.87 -3.91 21.19
C GLN A 215 -14.31 -2.94 20.13
N PHE A 216 -13.18 -3.31 19.52
CA PHE A 216 -12.72 -2.64 18.30
C PHE A 216 -13.72 -2.87 17.16
N ASN A 217 -13.73 -1.99 16.16
CA ASN A 217 -14.62 -2.10 15.02
C ASN A 217 -14.19 -3.27 14.12
N SER A 218 -13.09 -3.06 13.40
CA SER A 218 -12.38 -4.02 12.55
C SER A 218 -10.97 -3.50 12.35
N LEU A 219 -10.01 -4.15 13.00
CA LEU A 219 -8.62 -3.74 12.92
C LEU A 219 -8.10 -4.04 11.50
N ASN A 220 -7.37 -3.09 10.92
CA ASN A 220 -6.99 -3.14 9.51
C ASN A 220 -5.50 -3.40 9.33
N ASP A 221 -4.62 -2.44 9.61
CA ASP A 221 -3.17 -2.60 9.42
C ASP A 221 -2.36 -2.35 10.70
N ILE A 222 -1.12 -2.85 10.75
CA ILE A 222 -0.23 -2.80 11.90
C ILE A 222 1.24 -2.63 11.49
N LYS A 223 1.96 -1.75 12.20
CA LYS A 223 3.41 -1.57 12.06
C LYS A 223 4.12 -1.54 13.39
N ILE A 224 5.32 -2.12 13.43
CA ILE A 224 6.22 -2.01 14.58
C ILE A 224 7.04 -0.74 14.41
N HIS A 225 7.07 0.10 15.43
CA HIS A 225 7.90 1.29 15.42
C HIS A 225 9.39 0.90 15.48
N PRO A 226 10.24 1.40 14.56
CA PRO A 226 11.60 0.90 14.34
C PRO A 226 12.50 0.93 15.56
N THR A 227 12.35 1.93 16.42
CA THR A 227 13.31 2.20 17.49
C THR A 227 12.81 1.77 18.87
N SER A 228 11.49 1.76 19.08
CA SER A 228 10.89 1.43 20.38
C SER A 228 10.30 0.03 20.45
N GLY A 229 10.02 -0.60 19.30
CA GLY A 229 9.39 -1.92 19.23
C GLY A 229 7.90 -1.94 19.61
N ASN A 230 7.29 -0.78 19.88
CA ASN A 230 5.84 -0.70 20.11
C ASN A 230 5.07 -0.91 18.81
N MET A 231 3.86 -1.44 18.93
CA MET A 231 2.99 -1.75 17.80
C MET A 231 1.99 -0.63 17.59
N PHE A 232 1.83 -0.17 16.36
CA PHE A 232 0.88 0.88 15.97
C PHE A 232 -0.07 0.32 14.94
N PHE A 233 -1.37 0.52 15.14
CA PHE A 233 -2.39 -0.14 14.33
C PHE A 233 -3.62 0.72 14.12
N THR A 234 -4.35 0.43 13.05
CA THR A 234 -5.56 1.13 12.63
C THR A 234 -6.81 0.33 13.00
N ASP A 235 -7.80 1.01 13.58
CA ASP A 235 -9.16 0.50 13.75
C ASP A 235 -10.11 1.31 12.88
N THR A 236 -10.82 0.64 11.98
CA THR A 236 -11.71 1.23 10.98
C THR A 236 -12.97 0.37 10.84
N VAL A 237 -13.87 0.71 9.91
CA VAL A 237 -15.23 0.15 9.84
C VAL A 237 -15.45 -0.89 8.74
N TYR A 238 -14.39 -1.37 8.08
CA TYR A 238 -14.52 -2.25 6.91
C TYR A 238 -15.30 -3.52 7.15
N GLY A 239 -15.18 -4.14 8.33
CA GLY A 239 -15.96 -5.34 8.61
C GLY A 239 -17.46 -5.12 8.58
N TRP A 240 -17.92 -3.93 8.97
CA TRP A 240 -19.33 -3.56 8.86
C TRP A 240 -19.70 -3.22 7.42
N LEU A 241 -18.85 -2.43 6.73
CA LEU A 241 -19.05 -2.06 5.33
C LEU A 241 -19.06 -3.25 4.36
N ASN A 242 -18.42 -4.36 4.76
CA ASN A 242 -18.34 -5.61 4.02
C ASN A 242 -19.24 -6.72 4.62
N HIS A 243 -20.15 -6.37 5.55
CA HIS A 243 -21.19 -7.25 6.11
C HIS A 243 -20.75 -8.45 6.96
N PHE A 244 -19.51 -8.47 7.47
CA PHE A 244 -19.04 -9.56 8.33
C PHE A 244 -18.79 -9.15 9.79
N ARG A 245 -19.06 -7.90 10.16
CA ARG A 245 -19.05 -7.37 11.54
C ARG A 245 -20.31 -6.56 11.85
N PRO A 246 -20.69 -6.43 13.14
CA PRO A 246 -21.78 -5.55 13.56
C PRO A 246 -21.44 -4.07 13.34
N GLU A 247 -22.44 -3.21 13.56
CA GLU A 247 -22.27 -1.75 13.48
C GLU A 247 -21.12 -1.25 14.41
N PRO A 248 -20.27 -0.32 13.94
CA PRO A 248 -19.15 0.23 14.70
C PRO A 248 -19.56 0.86 16.04
N LEU A 249 -18.73 0.70 17.07
CA LEU A 249 -18.91 1.27 18.42
C LEU A 249 -17.77 2.21 18.85
N MET A 250 -16.73 2.32 18.02
CA MET A 250 -15.54 3.12 18.24
C MET A 250 -15.35 4.12 17.09
N PRO A 251 -14.70 5.28 17.31
CA PRO A 251 -14.25 6.13 16.22
C PRO A 251 -13.09 5.49 15.45
N ASN A 252 -12.88 5.92 14.20
CA ASN A 252 -11.75 5.48 13.38
C ASN A 252 -10.46 6.17 13.84
N GLN A 253 -9.52 5.38 14.35
CA GLN A 253 -8.38 5.88 15.11
C GLN A 253 -7.13 5.01 14.92
N VAL A 254 -5.97 5.63 15.17
CA VAL A 254 -4.70 4.92 15.28
C VAL A 254 -4.38 4.70 16.75
N TYR A 255 -4.04 3.47 17.09
CA TYR A 255 -3.70 3.04 18.43
C TYR A 255 -2.24 2.61 18.50
N ARG A 256 -1.70 2.65 19.71
CA ARG A 256 -0.39 2.13 20.06
C ARG A 256 -0.54 1.10 21.18
N LEU A 257 0.02 -0.09 20.98
CA LEU A 257 0.17 -1.14 21.96
C LEU A 257 1.65 -1.29 22.35
N ASN A 258 1.93 -1.24 23.65
CA ASN A 258 3.20 -1.72 24.19
C ASN A 258 3.08 -3.24 24.48
N PRO A 259 3.80 -4.09 23.74
CA PRO A 259 3.65 -5.55 23.86
C PRO A 259 4.18 -6.13 25.18
N GLU A 260 5.02 -5.40 25.92
CA GLU A 260 5.58 -5.86 27.20
C GLU A 260 4.66 -5.57 28.38
N THR A 261 3.89 -4.49 28.31
CA THR A 261 3.04 -4.02 29.42
C THR A 261 1.55 -4.20 29.15
N GLY A 262 1.15 -4.45 27.89
CA GLY A 262 -0.25 -4.43 27.46
C GLY A 262 -0.86 -3.04 27.40
N ALA A 263 -0.08 -1.98 27.64
CA ALA A 263 -0.59 -0.62 27.61
C ALA A 263 -1.00 -0.22 26.19
N VAL A 264 -2.31 0.01 26.01
CA VAL A 264 -2.93 0.45 24.76
C VAL A 264 -3.49 1.87 24.91
N ARG A 265 -3.27 2.72 23.90
CA ARG A 265 -3.81 4.09 23.87
C ARG A 265 -3.93 4.61 22.44
N VAL A 266 -4.81 5.58 22.23
CA VAL A 266 -4.94 6.31 20.97
C VAL A 266 -3.73 7.23 20.76
N VAL A 267 -3.27 7.35 19.53
CA VAL A 267 -2.16 8.25 19.13
C VAL A 267 -2.53 9.22 18.01
N ALA A 268 -3.56 8.94 17.21
CA ALA A 268 -4.06 9.83 16.15
C ALA A 268 -5.57 9.65 15.92
N THR A 269 -6.23 10.72 15.48
CA THR A 269 -7.68 10.82 15.25
C THR A 269 -7.99 11.57 13.95
N ASP A 270 -9.28 11.84 13.69
CA ASP A 270 -9.78 12.68 12.59
C ASP A 270 -9.62 12.07 11.19
N PHE A 271 -9.80 10.75 11.10
CA PHE A 271 -9.86 10.00 9.85
C PHE A 271 -11.31 9.71 9.45
N ASP A 272 -11.57 9.66 8.14
CA ASP A 272 -12.83 9.08 7.65
C ASP A 272 -12.75 7.56 7.72
N ARG A 273 -11.73 6.94 7.09
CA ARG A 273 -11.41 5.51 7.19
C ARG A 273 -9.90 5.34 7.11
N ASN A 274 -9.22 5.33 8.26
CA ASN A 274 -7.79 5.02 8.26
C ASN A 274 -7.54 3.57 7.83
N ASN A 275 -6.43 3.34 7.16
CA ASN A 275 -6.08 2.04 6.60
C ASN A 275 -4.60 1.73 6.90
N GLY A 276 -3.69 1.85 5.93
CA GLY A 276 -2.29 1.49 6.04
C GLY A 276 -1.48 2.42 6.94
N ILE A 277 -0.44 1.89 7.57
CA ILE A 277 0.49 2.64 8.43
C ILE A 277 1.97 2.27 8.18
N ALA A 278 2.82 3.29 8.05
CA ALA A 278 4.27 3.10 7.93
C ALA A 278 5.07 4.20 8.65
N PHE A 279 6.34 3.92 8.89
CA PHE A 279 7.29 4.86 9.52
C PHE A 279 8.50 5.09 8.63
N THR A 280 9.15 6.23 8.77
CA THR A 280 10.55 6.39 8.36
C THR A 280 11.44 5.46 9.17
N GLY A 281 12.62 5.09 8.63
CA GLY A 281 13.55 4.19 9.32
C GLY A 281 14.03 4.68 10.68
N ASP A 282 14.03 6.00 10.91
CA ASP A 282 14.35 6.61 12.21
C ASP A 282 13.14 6.76 13.15
N GLY A 283 11.95 6.37 12.71
CA GLY A 283 10.70 6.40 13.46
C GLY A 283 10.09 7.79 13.67
N LYS A 284 10.72 8.86 13.18
CA LYS A 284 10.28 10.23 13.50
C LYS A 284 9.09 10.71 12.69
N THR A 285 8.81 10.09 11.55
CA THR A 285 7.64 10.39 10.73
C THR A 285 6.79 9.13 10.58
N ALA A 286 5.50 9.28 10.82
CA ALA A 286 4.50 8.26 10.51
C ALA A 286 3.68 8.70 9.30
N TYR A 287 3.33 7.74 8.45
CA TYR A 287 2.38 7.90 7.36
C TYR A 287 1.17 7.03 7.64
N VAL A 288 -0.03 7.58 7.45
CA VAL A 288 -1.30 6.86 7.60
C VAL A 288 -2.17 7.17 6.40
N THR A 289 -2.69 6.15 5.74
CA THR A 289 -3.61 6.32 4.61
C THR A 289 -5.04 6.48 5.11
N ASP A 290 -5.82 7.32 4.42
CA ASP A 290 -7.24 7.54 4.64
C ASP A 290 -7.99 7.30 3.33
N THR A 291 -8.83 6.29 3.37
CA THR A 291 -9.52 5.65 2.25
C THR A 291 -11.02 5.96 2.26
N GLY A 292 -11.42 7.06 2.91
CA GLY A 292 -12.82 7.49 3.07
C GLY A 292 -13.64 7.63 1.79
N ALA A 293 -13.01 7.69 0.62
CA ALA A 293 -13.71 7.58 -0.66
C ALA A 293 -14.37 6.22 -0.91
N GLN A 294 -13.93 5.16 -0.23
CA GLN A 294 -14.43 3.79 -0.39
C GLN A 294 -15.37 3.38 0.76
N GLY A 295 -16.67 3.31 0.48
CA GLY A 295 -17.72 3.11 1.49
C GLY A 295 -18.37 1.73 1.54
N GLY A 296 -17.83 0.72 0.84
CA GLY A 296 -18.45 -0.62 0.78
C GLY A 296 -19.91 -0.54 0.30
N PHE A 297 -20.86 -1.05 1.07
CA PHE A 297 -22.29 -0.97 0.71
C PHE A 297 -22.85 0.46 0.62
N LEU A 298 -22.16 1.47 1.18
CA LEU A 298 -22.51 2.89 1.02
C LEU A 298 -22.09 3.47 -0.34
N GLY A 299 -21.33 2.70 -1.13
CA GLY A 299 -20.81 3.12 -2.44
C GLY A 299 -19.55 3.97 -2.34
N ILE A 300 -19.13 4.49 -3.49
CA ILE A 300 -17.93 5.34 -3.64
C ILE A 300 -18.36 6.80 -3.56
N ASN A 301 -17.59 7.60 -2.82
CA ASN A 301 -17.71 9.05 -2.83
C ASN A 301 -16.35 9.70 -3.07
N GLN A 302 -16.06 10.05 -4.32
CA GLN A 302 -14.78 10.66 -4.73
C GLN A 302 -14.51 12.06 -4.13
N THR A 303 -15.45 12.63 -3.38
CA THR A 303 -15.24 13.89 -2.65
C THR A 303 -14.68 13.67 -1.23
N GLN A 304 -14.59 12.41 -0.79
CA GLN A 304 -14.03 11.99 0.50
C GLN A 304 -12.54 11.61 0.38
N PRO A 305 -11.83 11.40 1.50
CA PRO A 305 -10.38 11.15 1.46
C PRO A 305 -9.96 9.97 0.58
N ALA A 306 -9.01 10.24 -0.30
CA ALA A 306 -8.13 9.28 -0.96
C ALA A 306 -6.68 9.75 -0.73
N THR A 307 -6.31 9.88 0.54
CA THR A 307 -5.22 10.76 0.99
C THR A 307 -4.26 10.01 1.90
N ILE A 308 -2.97 10.28 1.74
CA ILE A 308 -1.93 9.88 2.70
C ILE A 308 -1.63 11.09 3.59
N TYR A 309 -1.70 10.89 4.91
CA TYR A 309 -1.32 11.90 5.90
C TYR A 309 0.02 11.56 6.52
N ALA A 310 0.87 12.57 6.73
CA ALA A 310 2.09 12.45 7.51
C ALA A 310 1.93 13.09 8.89
N TYR A 311 2.68 12.56 9.85
CA TYR A 311 2.70 12.99 11.24
C TYR A 311 4.13 13.01 11.74
N ASP A 312 4.43 13.96 12.63
CA ASP A 312 5.64 13.87 13.45
C ASP A 312 5.35 12.95 14.63
N VAL A 313 6.26 12.02 14.92
CA VAL A 313 6.15 11.11 16.06
C VAL A 313 6.90 11.74 17.23
N ASP A 314 6.17 12.09 18.29
CA ASP A 314 6.78 12.67 19.48
C ASP A 314 7.75 11.65 20.12
N PRO A 315 9.03 12.00 20.34
CA PRO A 315 10.05 11.03 20.73
C PRO A 315 9.90 10.51 22.18
N THR A 316 9.06 11.16 23.00
CA THR A 316 8.87 10.77 24.41
C THR A 316 7.59 9.96 24.59
N THR A 317 6.50 10.48 24.04
CA THR A 317 5.17 9.90 24.19
C THR A 317 4.86 8.94 23.07
N GLU A 318 5.40 9.14 21.86
CA GLU A 318 4.98 8.50 20.60
C GLU A 318 3.55 8.87 20.17
N MET A 319 3.08 10.06 20.57
CA MET A 319 1.90 10.69 19.97
C MET A 319 2.18 11.12 18.54
N PHE A 320 1.17 11.04 17.68
CA PHE A 320 1.27 11.58 16.33
C PHE A 320 0.81 13.05 16.35
N ALA A 321 1.70 13.95 15.96
CA ALA A 321 1.48 15.39 15.95
C ALA A 321 1.61 15.96 14.53
N ASN A 322 1.22 17.23 14.35
CA ASN A 322 1.41 17.98 13.11
C ASN A 322 0.89 17.25 11.86
N ARG A 323 -0.35 16.75 11.94
CA ARG A 323 -1.06 16.14 10.81
C ARG A 323 -0.97 17.05 9.60
N ARG A 324 -0.47 16.50 8.49
CA ARG A 324 -0.34 17.22 7.22
C ARG A 324 -0.65 16.28 6.06
N ILE A 325 -1.19 16.82 4.99
CA ILE A 325 -1.33 16.08 3.73
C ILE A 325 0.09 15.77 3.24
N PHE A 326 0.31 14.51 2.88
CA PHE A 326 1.52 14.07 2.20
C PHE A 326 1.25 13.87 0.72
N ALA A 327 0.24 13.06 0.38
CA ALA A 327 -0.13 12.78 -1.02
C ALA A 327 -1.64 12.58 -1.17
N TYR A 328 -2.14 12.83 -2.37
CA TYR A 328 -3.51 12.50 -2.80
C TYR A 328 -3.41 11.65 -4.07
N THR A 329 -4.11 10.52 -4.09
CA THR A 329 -4.05 9.59 -5.24
C THR A 329 -4.78 10.17 -6.44
N ASP A 330 -4.16 10.06 -7.61
CA ASP A 330 -4.68 10.65 -8.85
C ASP A 330 -5.72 9.76 -9.54
N ALA A 331 -5.68 8.45 -9.32
CA ALA A 331 -6.39 7.49 -10.16
C ALA A 331 -6.58 6.12 -9.51
N GLY A 332 -7.52 5.39 -10.09
CA GLY A 332 -8.01 4.11 -9.64
C GLY A 332 -8.74 3.35 -10.72
N LYS A 333 -8.80 2.02 -10.62
CA LYS A 333 -9.61 1.15 -11.48
C LYS A 333 -10.47 0.26 -10.58
N SER A 334 -11.56 -0.26 -11.13
CA SER A 334 -12.42 -1.25 -10.47
C SER A 334 -12.89 -0.77 -9.10
N SER A 335 -13.37 0.49 -9.03
CA SER A 335 -13.99 1.06 -7.83
C SER A 335 -13.03 1.45 -6.70
N THR A 336 -11.72 1.48 -6.93
CA THR A 336 -10.74 1.90 -5.91
C THR A 336 -9.78 2.92 -6.51
N GLY A 337 -9.73 4.12 -5.95
CA GLY A 337 -8.80 5.20 -6.33
C GLY A 337 -8.14 5.77 -5.09
N ILE A 338 -7.89 4.89 -4.12
CA ILE A 338 -7.48 5.18 -2.75
C ILE A 338 -6.08 4.60 -2.48
N PRO A 339 -5.29 5.22 -1.59
CA PRO A 339 -4.07 4.63 -1.08
C PRO A 339 -4.40 3.66 0.06
N ASP A 340 -4.13 2.38 -0.13
CA ASP A 340 -4.47 1.30 0.81
C ASP A 340 -3.24 0.99 1.70
N GLY A 341 -2.66 -0.21 1.61
CA GLY A 341 -1.39 -0.56 2.26
C GLY A 341 -0.24 0.35 1.84
N ILE A 342 0.71 0.59 2.75
CA ILE A 342 1.77 1.59 2.60
C ILE A 342 3.14 1.10 3.09
N GLN A 343 4.20 1.44 2.34
CA GLN A 343 5.59 1.13 2.69
C GLN A 343 6.50 2.34 2.45
N VAL A 344 7.65 2.36 3.12
CA VAL A 344 8.67 3.43 2.98
C VAL A 344 10.03 2.80 2.71
N ASP A 345 10.76 3.31 1.72
CA ASP A 345 12.12 2.87 1.43
C ASP A 345 13.20 3.67 2.16
N THR A 346 14.45 3.20 2.06
CA THR A 346 15.63 3.85 2.68
C THR A 346 15.94 5.25 2.17
N ALA A 347 15.44 5.64 1.00
CA ALA A 347 15.58 7.00 0.46
C ALA A 347 14.42 7.92 0.91
N GLY A 348 13.45 7.39 1.64
CA GLY A 348 12.25 8.11 2.08
C GLY A 348 11.18 8.22 1.01
N ASN A 349 11.24 7.42 -0.08
CA ASN A 349 10.11 7.31 -0.98
C ASN A 349 9.02 6.46 -0.32
N VAL A 350 7.77 6.84 -0.58
CA VAL A 350 6.57 6.23 -0.01
C VAL A 350 5.82 5.51 -1.13
N TYR A 351 5.46 4.25 -0.87
CA TYR A 351 4.77 3.36 -1.79
C TYR A 351 3.40 3.07 -1.22
N SER A 352 2.34 3.14 -2.03
CA SER A 352 1.03 2.68 -1.59
C SER A 352 0.28 1.92 -2.67
N GLY A 353 -0.50 0.94 -2.23
CA GLY A 353 -1.39 0.14 -3.06
C GLY A 353 -2.54 1.03 -3.51
N CYS A 354 -2.81 1.04 -4.80
CA CYS A 354 -3.83 1.88 -5.41
C CYS A 354 -4.59 1.06 -6.46
N GLY A 355 -5.67 1.63 -7.00
CA GLY A 355 -6.55 0.89 -7.91
C GLY A 355 -5.96 0.51 -9.27
N ASP A 356 -4.83 1.07 -9.66
CA ASP A 356 -4.15 0.73 -10.92
C ASP A 356 -2.74 0.15 -10.73
N GLY A 357 -2.34 -0.15 -9.49
CA GLY A 357 -1.07 -0.76 -9.13
C GLY A 357 -0.48 -0.12 -7.87
N VAL A 358 0.83 0.09 -7.85
CA VAL A 358 1.53 0.77 -6.74
C VAL A 358 1.95 2.16 -7.17
N HIS A 359 1.57 3.18 -6.41
CA HIS A 359 2.04 4.56 -6.62
C HIS A 359 3.25 4.84 -5.75
N VAL A 360 4.21 5.60 -6.27
CA VAL A 360 5.46 5.93 -5.57
C VAL A 360 5.64 7.44 -5.53
N TRP A 361 5.70 7.98 -4.32
CA TRP A 361 5.96 9.39 -4.05
C TRP A 361 7.35 9.57 -3.44
N ASN A 362 8.04 10.67 -3.78
CA ASN A 362 9.26 11.06 -3.08
C ASN A 362 8.95 11.55 -1.66
N SER A 363 9.97 11.83 -0.85
CA SER A 363 9.81 12.31 0.53
C SER A 363 9.13 13.68 0.66
N ALA A 364 8.97 14.43 -0.44
CA ALA A 364 8.21 15.68 -0.48
C ALA A 364 6.72 15.48 -0.81
N GLY A 365 6.31 14.27 -1.20
CA GLY A 365 4.93 13.97 -1.62
C GLY A 365 4.68 14.11 -3.12
N ASP A 366 5.72 14.31 -3.95
CA ASP A 366 5.55 14.35 -5.41
C ASP A 366 5.46 12.93 -5.97
N LEU A 367 4.47 12.67 -6.82
CA LEU A 367 4.35 11.40 -7.54
C LEU A 367 5.49 11.28 -8.54
N ILE A 368 6.42 10.36 -8.30
CA ILE A 368 7.60 10.14 -9.17
C ILE A 368 7.37 8.99 -10.15
N GLY A 369 6.53 8.02 -9.79
CA GLY A 369 6.31 6.83 -10.60
C GLY A 369 5.13 5.98 -10.17
N LYS A 370 4.73 5.06 -11.05
CA LYS A 370 3.82 3.96 -10.72
C LYS A 370 4.40 2.62 -11.20
N ILE A 371 4.20 1.58 -10.41
CA ILE A 371 4.27 0.20 -10.86
C ILE A 371 2.86 -0.16 -11.30
N PHE A 372 2.57 0.06 -12.59
CA PHE A 372 1.23 0.01 -13.16
C PHE A 372 0.85 -1.44 -13.50
N LEU A 373 -0.15 -1.97 -12.81
CA LEU A 373 -0.66 -3.33 -13.03
C LEU A 373 -1.93 -3.33 -13.89
N GLY A 374 -2.60 -2.18 -14.01
CA GLY A 374 -3.91 -2.09 -14.64
C GLY A 374 -5.00 -2.83 -13.87
N THR A 375 -4.75 -3.15 -12.60
CA THR A 375 -5.67 -3.72 -11.63
C THR A 375 -5.30 -3.19 -10.25
N THR A 376 -6.22 -3.32 -9.30
CA THR A 376 -6.01 -2.92 -7.90
C THR A 376 -4.84 -3.68 -7.30
N SER A 377 -4.02 -2.97 -6.53
CA SER A 377 -3.17 -3.55 -5.51
C SER A 377 -3.60 -3.04 -4.15
N ALA A 378 -3.93 -3.94 -3.23
CA ALA A 378 -4.31 -3.57 -1.87
C ALA A 378 -3.07 -3.37 -0.99
N ASN A 379 -2.05 -4.22 -1.10
CA ASN A 379 -0.83 -4.07 -0.29
C ASN A 379 0.43 -4.58 -1.02
N MET A 380 1.61 -4.28 -0.46
CA MET A 380 2.91 -4.73 -0.93
C MET A 380 3.90 -4.85 0.22
N ALA A 381 4.91 -5.70 0.02
CA ALA A 381 6.04 -5.81 0.94
C ALA A 381 7.36 -5.95 0.21
N PHE A 382 8.39 -5.32 0.76
CA PHE A 382 9.76 -5.59 0.33
C PHE A 382 10.18 -6.99 0.81
N ALA A 383 10.64 -7.83 -0.12
CA ALA A 383 11.13 -9.18 0.14
C ALA A 383 12.67 -9.21 0.14
N GLY A 384 13.29 -8.33 0.92
CA GLY A 384 14.73 -8.07 0.89
C GLY A 384 15.13 -7.03 -0.17
N PRO A 385 16.45 -6.81 -0.37
CA PRO A 385 16.95 -5.79 -1.28
C PRO A 385 16.48 -6.03 -2.72
N GLY A 386 15.89 -5.01 -3.32
CA GLY A 386 15.52 -4.99 -4.73
C GLY A 386 14.33 -5.86 -5.14
N ARG A 387 13.59 -6.45 -4.18
CA ARG A 387 12.39 -7.25 -4.45
C ARG A 387 11.18 -6.62 -3.77
N LEU A 388 10.16 -6.26 -4.55
CA LEU A 388 8.87 -5.80 -4.04
C LEU A 388 7.78 -6.77 -4.49
N VAL A 389 7.15 -7.45 -3.54
CA VAL A 389 6.03 -8.37 -3.79
C VAL A 389 4.73 -7.61 -3.60
N ILE A 390 3.86 -7.66 -4.61
CA ILE A 390 2.67 -6.83 -4.74
C ILE A 390 1.44 -7.73 -4.76
N MET A 391 0.52 -7.50 -3.83
CA MET A 391 -0.76 -8.20 -3.72
C MET A 391 -1.76 -7.54 -4.66
N ALA A 392 -2.34 -8.29 -5.59
CA ALA A 392 -3.22 -7.78 -6.65
C ALA A 392 -4.47 -8.65 -6.82
N GLU A 393 -5.16 -8.92 -5.71
CA GLU A 393 -6.37 -9.74 -5.58
C GLU A 393 -6.16 -11.20 -6.02
N THR A 394 -6.38 -11.47 -7.30
CA THR A 394 -6.28 -12.80 -7.93
C THR A 394 -4.88 -13.10 -8.45
N LYS A 395 -3.91 -12.22 -8.17
CA LYS A 395 -2.54 -12.30 -8.67
C LYS A 395 -1.54 -11.78 -7.65
N ILE A 396 -0.31 -12.28 -7.75
CA ILE A 396 0.86 -11.70 -7.09
C ILE A 396 1.86 -11.29 -8.17
N PHE A 397 2.39 -10.08 -8.06
CA PHE A 397 3.49 -9.60 -8.88
C PHE A 397 4.77 -9.46 -8.05
N LEU A 398 5.91 -9.73 -8.69
CA LEU A 398 7.23 -9.36 -8.17
C LEU A 398 7.82 -8.28 -9.07
N ALA A 399 8.11 -7.13 -8.47
CA ALA A 399 8.94 -6.10 -9.08
C ALA A 399 10.39 -6.26 -8.60
N GLU A 400 11.31 -6.48 -9.52
CA GLU A 400 12.75 -6.39 -9.27
C GLU A 400 13.20 -4.95 -9.58
N ILE A 401 13.69 -4.25 -8.56
CA ILE A 401 14.03 -2.82 -8.59
C ILE A 401 15.36 -2.58 -7.85
N ALA A 402 15.90 -1.36 -7.85
CA ALA A 402 17.19 -1.07 -7.19
C ALA A 402 17.08 -0.81 -5.67
N THR A 403 15.87 -0.66 -5.15
CA THR A 403 15.61 -0.07 -3.83
C THR A 403 15.52 -1.11 -2.71
N SER A 404 15.83 -0.69 -1.48
CA SER A 404 15.72 -1.51 -0.26
C SER A 404 14.77 -0.88 0.78
N PRO A 405 14.08 -1.70 1.61
CA PRO A 405 13.14 -1.22 2.63
C PRO A 405 13.82 -0.39 3.73
N SER A 406 13.14 0.64 4.24
CA SER A 406 13.63 1.44 5.39
C SER A 406 13.70 0.65 6.69
N LEU A 407 12.87 -0.40 6.82
CA LEU A 407 12.79 -1.29 7.97
C LEU A 407 13.28 -2.67 7.55
N PHE A 408 14.47 -3.05 8.01
CA PHE A 408 14.92 -4.44 7.98
C PHE A 408 14.46 -5.10 9.28
N SER A 409 13.68 -6.18 9.18
CA SER A 409 13.60 -7.14 10.29
C SER A 409 14.93 -7.89 10.33
N SER A 410 15.82 -7.52 11.25
CA SER A 410 16.98 -8.33 11.62
C SER A 410 16.58 -9.51 12.48
#